data_AF-J9EFH6-F1
#
_entry.id   AF-J9EFH6-F1
#
_cell.length_a   1.000
_cell.length_b   1.000
_cell.length_c   1.000
_cell.angle_alpha   90.00
_cell.angle_beta   90.00
_cell.angle_gamma   90.00
#
_symmetry.space_group_name_H-M   'P 1'
#
loop_
_entity.id
_entity.type
_entity.pdbx_description
1 polymer ?
#
loop_
_entity_poly.entity_id
_entity_poly.type
_entity_poly.pdbx_seq_one_letter_code
_entity_poly.pdbx_strand_id
1 'polypeptide(L)'
;MTKTETQCSLCPFRHFMQRTISSNGTIMTENCEKCPANNKVSGYGDTCIPCLKTDDNCECQDDETCEKVEENKMFAMIELENGSQKSSTYIAKNIRRATKGCSNGNAQACQHLANICVLQNYRTQTASACTEFDKIANSMVYKRFDINHPNSFLEIILIQYALNGTFLGMKTLSESNLNICSQQKNKFHFGTFYEMQCFIQLQHLLYLSGGQPIFNDLYIAFLNKSGQKQMYAVPILNENIRLYGEFVNRLTPDEFYNSKWILTRRLYFVDSISLGTLNDAQNLAIIRYPEKIDIRVQIQSQKNGHIMPPYVRIRHAEIQHNPEKQILVQFAITYHMNKSHFFQYIEIVLFALAVLSFIFAAIRAYSWGKRSGKMIIDGATLIKLILFECEILSD
;
A
#
# COMPACT_ATOMS: atom_id res chain seq x y z
N MET A 1 42.03 25.92 30.76
CA MET A 1 41.78 24.52 30.34
C MET A 1 40.99 23.85 31.45
N THR A 2 39.67 23.77 31.32
CA THR A 2 38.81 23.03 32.26
C THR A 2 37.75 22.33 31.42
N LYS A 3 38.05 21.08 31.04
CA LYS A 3 37.06 20.16 30.49
C LYS A 3 36.14 19.75 31.65
N THR A 4 34.90 20.18 31.62
CA THR A 4 33.79 19.51 32.33
C THR A 4 33.30 18.38 31.44
N GLU A 5 33.90 17.20 31.61
CA GLU A 5 33.33 15.92 31.19
C GLU A 5 32.40 15.45 32.32
N THR A 6 31.10 15.69 32.20
CA THR A 6 30.08 14.84 32.85
C THR A 6 29.44 14.00 31.76
N GLN A 7 30.24 13.10 31.22
CA GLN A 7 29.79 11.99 30.38
C GLN A 7 30.07 10.71 31.16
N CYS A 8 29.06 9.84 31.18
CA CYS A 8 29.06 8.38 31.43
C CYS A 8 28.03 7.99 32.49
N SER A 9 27.25 6.92 32.30
CA SER A 9 27.23 5.94 31.21
C SER A 9 26.04 5.03 31.40
N LEU A 10 25.46 4.54 30.31
CA LEU A 10 24.58 3.37 30.36
C LEU A 10 25.20 2.29 31.25
N CYS A 11 24.39 1.67 32.10
CA CYS A 11 24.85 0.55 32.91
C CYS A 11 25.47 -0.53 32.02
N PRO A 12 26.58 -1.15 32.44
CA PRO A 12 27.24 -2.19 31.68
C PRO A 12 26.31 -3.39 31.41
N PHE A 13 26.68 -4.24 30.46
CA PHE A 13 25.89 -5.41 30.05
C PHE A 13 25.34 -6.19 31.26
N ARG A 14 24.02 -6.47 31.25
CA ARG A 14 23.24 -7.11 32.34
C ARG A 14 23.07 -6.31 33.64
N HIS A 15 23.36 -5.02 33.66
CA HIS A 15 23.10 -4.18 34.82
C HIS A 15 21.95 -3.21 34.54
N PHE A 16 21.06 -3.04 35.53
CA PHE A 16 19.97 -2.07 35.50
C PHE A 16 20.27 -0.95 36.50
N MET A 17 19.71 0.23 36.24
CA MET A 17 19.93 1.40 37.08
C MET A 17 18.97 1.39 38.26
N GLN A 18 19.52 1.22 39.46
CA GLN A 18 18.78 1.30 40.72
C GLN A 18 18.96 2.70 41.32
N ARG A 19 17.84 3.35 41.62
CA ARG A 19 17.80 4.69 42.23
C ARG A 19 17.26 4.58 43.64
N THR A 20 18.01 5.05 44.64
CA THR A 20 17.43 5.29 45.97
C THR A 20 16.96 6.73 46.09
N ILE A 21 15.75 6.91 46.60
CA ILE A 21 15.11 8.22 46.76
C ILE A 21 14.92 8.48 48.25
N SER A 22 15.31 9.67 48.71
CA SER A 22 15.05 10.16 50.08
C SER A 22 13.54 10.24 50.34
N SER A 23 13.12 10.23 51.60
CA SER A 23 11.73 10.52 51.99
C SER A 23 11.21 11.87 51.46
N ASN A 24 12.10 12.77 51.04
CA ASN A 24 11.78 14.08 50.46
C ASN A 24 11.79 14.10 48.92
N GLY A 25 11.90 12.94 48.24
CA GLY A 25 11.83 12.85 46.78
C GLY A 25 13.12 13.15 46.02
N THR A 26 14.23 13.42 46.72
CA THR A 26 15.56 13.63 46.13
C THR A 26 16.29 12.30 45.87
N ILE A 27 16.84 12.12 44.67
CA ILE A 27 17.67 10.96 44.30
C ILE A 27 18.96 11.00 45.12
N MET A 28 19.20 9.99 45.95
CA MET A 28 20.35 9.92 46.86
C MET A 28 21.53 9.17 46.24
N THR A 29 21.30 8.10 45.49
CA THR A 29 22.34 7.37 44.74
C THR A 29 21.79 6.77 43.45
N GLU A 30 22.62 6.74 42.40
CA GLU A 30 22.41 5.96 41.16
C GLU A 30 23.48 4.85 41.11
N ASN A 31 23.07 3.60 41.29
CA ASN A 31 23.96 2.43 41.22
C ASN A 31 23.48 1.47 40.13
N CYS A 32 24.41 0.78 39.48
CA CYS A 32 24.11 -0.27 38.51
C CYS A 32 24.14 -1.64 39.18
N GLU A 33 23.01 -2.33 39.27
CA GLU A 33 22.93 -3.69 39.83
C GLU A 33 22.83 -4.74 38.73
N LYS A 34 23.53 -5.86 38.89
CA LYS A 34 23.50 -6.98 37.93
C LYS A 34 22.19 -7.76 38.08
N CYS A 35 21.52 -8.06 36.96
CA CYS A 35 20.36 -8.92 37.00
C CYS A 35 20.71 -10.33 37.51
N PRO A 36 19.86 -10.94 38.36
CA PRO A 36 20.02 -12.32 38.82
C PRO A 36 20.11 -13.33 37.66
N ALA A 37 20.57 -14.54 37.95
CA ALA A 37 20.53 -15.65 36.99
C ALA A 37 19.11 -15.87 36.44
N ASN A 38 19.01 -16.29 35.18
CA ASN A 38 17.75 -16.49 34.44
C ASN A 38 16.89 -15.21 34.26
N ASN A 39 17.45 -14.03 34.53
CA ASN A 39 16.82 -12.73 34.26
C ASN A 39 17.70 -11.83 33.38
N LYS A 40 17.05 -11.01 32.56
CA LYS A 40 17.69 -9.97 31.75
C LYS A 40 17.13 -8.60 32.10
N VAL A 41 17.88 -7.55 31.77
CA VAL A 41 17.43 -6.17 31.95
C VAL A 41 16.21 -5.91 31.05
N SER A 42 15.20 -5.22 31.59
CA SER A 42 14.00 -4.80 30.88
C SER A 42 14.37 -3.91 29.68
N GLY A 43 13.44 -3.76 28.73
CA GLY A 43 13.64 -2.84 27.61
C GLY A 43 13.80 -1.36 28.03
N TYR A 44 13.43 -1.02 29.27
CA TYR A 44 13.54 0.32 29.84
C TYR A 44 14.82 0.52 30.67
N GLY A 45 15.60 -0.54 30.94
CA GLY A 45 16.88 -0.42 31.65
C GLY A 45 16.79 -0.32 33.18
N ASP A 46 15.60 -0.54 33.75
CA ASP A 46 15.26 -0.19 35.14
C ASP A 46 14.91 -1.39 36.03
N THR A 47 14.67 -2.56 35.45
CA THR A 47 14.17 -3.74 36.15
C THR A 47 14.70 -5.02 35.49
N CYS A 48 14.66 -6.14 36.21
CA CYS A 48 15.02 -7.46 35.68
C CYS A 48 13.75 -8.27 35.37
N ILE A 49 13.73 -8.91 34.20
CA ILE A 49 12.62 -9.77 33.75
C ILE A 49 13.12 -11.19 33.44
N PRO A 50 12.30 -12.23 33.62
CA PRO A 50 12.64 -13.61 33.27
C PRO A 50 13.09 -13.76 31.81
N CYS A 51 14.09 -14.61 31.61
CA CYS A 51 14.67 -14.90 30.31
C CYS A 51 13.88 -15.93 29.52
N LEU A 52 13.88 -15.75 28.19
CA LEU A 52 13.42 -16.74 27.24
C LEU A 52 14.63 -17.38 26.56
N LYS A 53 14.51 -18.66 26.15
CA LYS A 53 15.60 -19.38 25.45
C LYS A 53 16.08 -18.72 24.15
N THR A 54 15.27 -17.84 23.55
CA THR A 54 15.59 -17.13 22.31
C THR A 54 16.28 -15.78 22.54
N ASP A 55 16.62 -15.44 23.79
CA ASP A 55 17.25 -14.18 24.13
C ASP A 55 18.79 -14.27 24.03
N ASP A 56 19.35 -13.57 23.03
CA ASP A 56 20.80 -13.50 22.79
C ASP A 56 21.61 -12.88 23.96
N ASN A 57 20.93 -12.19 24.89
CA ASN A 57 21.55 -11.45 26.01
C ASN A 57 21.24 -12.05 27.39
N CYS A 58 20.93 -13.35 27.46
CA CYS A 58 20.71 -14.03 28.73
C CYS A 58 21.64 -15.22 28.97
N GLU A 59 22.09 -15.36 30.21
CA GLU A 59 22.80 -16.54 30.69
C GLU A 59 21.78 -17.44 31.42
N CYS A 60 21.19 -18.38 30.68
CA CYS A 60 20.34 -19.43 31.25
C CYS A 60 21.25 -20.47 31.91
N GLN A 61 21.18 -20.59 33.24
CA GLN A 61 22.01 -21.56 33.98
C GLN A 61 21.43 -22.97 33.93
N ASP A 62 20.10 -23.11 33.83
CA ASP A 62 19.43 -24.41 33.77
C ASP A 62 18.30 -24.42 32.72
N ASP A 63 18.25 -25.50 31.94
CA ASP A 63 17.37 -25.70 30.79
C ASP A 63 15.88 -25.85 31.16
N GLU A 64 15.59 -25.97 32.46
CA GLU A 64 14.25 -26.10 33.08
C GLU A 64 13.67 -24.77 33.60
N THR A 65 14.49 -23.76 33.93
CA THR A 65 14.02 -22.48 34.49
C THR A 65 13.79 -21.40 33.44
N CYS A 66 14.48 -21.47 32.30
CA CYS A 66 14.12 -20.69 31.12
C CYS A 66 12.93 -21.39 30.42
N GLU A 67 11.75 -20.76 30.43
CA GLU A 67 10.54 -21.32 29.83
C GLU A 67 10.83 -21.88 28.43
N LYS A 68 10.74 -23.21 28.27
CA LYS A 68 10.68 -23.87 26.97
C LYS A 68 9.32 -23.55 26.37
N VAL A 69 9.24 -22.43 25.69
CA VAL A 69 8.00 -22.09 25.01
C VAL A 69 7.94 -22.90 23.73
N GLU A 70 7.02 -23.88 23.66
CA GLU A 70 6.63 -24.52 22.41
C GLU A 70 6.35 -23.41 21.37
N GLU A 71 7.16 -23.39 20.31
CA GLU A 71 6.85 -22.56 19.15
C GLU A 71 5.59 -23.12 18.52
N ASN A 72 4.45 -22.47 18.78
CA ASN A 72 3.25 -22.75 18.02
C ASN A 72 3.50 -22.26 16.58
N LYS A 73 4.02 -23.16 15.74
CA LYS A 73 4.47 -22.92 14.35
C LYS A 73 3.40 -22.24 13.49
N MET A 74 2.13 -22.31 13.90
CA MET A 74 0.99 -21.68 13.25
C MET A 74 1.15 -20.16 13.09
N PHE A 75 1.78 -19.48 14.05
CA PHE A 75 1.99 -18.02 14.01
C PHE A 75 3.00 -17.57 12.94
N ALA A 76 3.82 -18.49 12.41
CA ALA A 76 4.90 -18.18 11.48
C ALA A 76 4.59 -18.59 10.03
N MET A 77 3.40 -19.16 9.76
CA MET A 77 3.05 -19.64 8.43
C MET A 77 2.69 -18.49 7.48
N ILE A 78 3.15 -18.60 6.24
CA ILE A 78 2.80 -17.77 5.09
C ILE A 78 2.16 -18.67 4.05
N GLU A 79 0.99 -18.28 3.56
CA GLU A 79 0.28 -18.98 2.48
C GLU A 79 0.65 -18.36 1.13
N LEU A 80 1.06 -19.21 0.18
CA LEU A 80 1.52 -18.84 -1.16
C LEU A 80 0.36 -18.83 -2.16
N GLU A 81 0.60 -18.29 -3.36
CA GLU A 81 -0.43 -18.21 -4.41
C GLU A 81 -0.98 -19.59 -4.83
N ASN A 82 -0.15 -20.64 -4.80
CA ASN A 82 -0.58 -22.00 -5.09
C ASN A 82 -1.38 -22.68 -3.94
N GLY A 83 -1.61 -21.99 -2.82
CA GLY A 83 -2.32 -22.51 -1.65
C GLY A 83 -1.45 -23.33 -0.68
N SER A 84 -0.17 -23.56 -1.01
CA SER A 84 0.78 -24.19 -0.07
C SER A 84 1.15 -23.24 1.06
N GLN A 85 1.46 -23.79 2.23
CA GLN A 85 1.88 -23.01 3.39
C GLN A 85 3.34 -23.28 3.71
N LYS A 86 4.12 -22.22 3.93
CA LYS A 86 5.52 -22.30 4.35
C LYS A 86 5.74 -21.55 5.66
N SER A 87 6.56 -22.11 6.55
CA SER A 87 6.95 -21.46 7.80
C SER A 87 8.05 -20.44 7.55
N SER A 88 7.88 -19.23 8.08
CA SER A 88 8.87 -18.16 8.04
C SER A 88 9.75 -18.17 9.28
N THR A 89 11.06 -18.37 9.10
CA THR A 89 12.06 -18.27 10.16
C THR A 89 12.12 -16.86 10.76
N TYR A 90 12.02 -15.83 9.91
CA TYR A 90 12.02 -14.44 10.32
C TYR A 90 10.82 -14.13 11.23
N ILE A 91 9.62 -14.55 10.85
CA ILE A 91 8.41 -14.30 11.65
C ILE A 91 8.48 -15.05 12.98
N ALA A 92 8.85 -16.33 12.97
CA ALA A 92 8.99 -17.15 14.18
C ALA A 92 9.90 -16.48 15.23
N LYS A 93 11.05 -15.94 14.78
CA LYS A 93 12.02 -15.28 15.67
C LYS A 93 11.51 -13.94 16.24
N ASN A 94 10.73 -13.18 15.48
CA ASN A 94 10.44 -11.77 15.81
C ASN A 94 9.03 -11.52 16.37
N ILE A 95 8.05 -12.38 16.09
CA ILE A 95 6.63 -12.11 16.39
C ILE A 95 6.35 -11.85 17.88
N ARG A 96 6.94 -12.63 18.79
CA ARG A 96 6.76 -12.45 20.24
C ARG A 96 7.37 -11.15 20.74
N ARG A 97 8.58 -10.82 20.27
CA ARG A 97 9.28 -9.57 20.62
C ARG A 97 8.49 -8.35 20.15
N ALA A 98 8.00 -8.38 18.91
CA ALA A 98 7.16 -7.33 18.35
C ALA A 98 5.84 -7.19 19.12
N THR A 99 5.18 -8.30 19.48
CA THR A 99 3.92 -8.32 20.23
C THR A 99 4.08 -7.74 21.64
N LYS A 100 5.09 -8.21 22.40
CA LYS A 100 5.37 -7.71 23.75
C LYS A 100 5.78 -6.24 23.73
N GLY A 101 6.64 -5.86 22.79
CA GLY A 101 7.04 -4.46 22.61
C GLY A 101 5.85 -3.56 22.30
N CYS A 102 4.96 -3.99 21.40
CA CYS A 102 3.78 -3.20 21.04
C CYS A 102 2.79 -3.07 22.21
N SER A 103 2.55 -4.15 22.95
CA SER A 103 1.68 -4.16 24.14
C SER A 103 2.18 -3.18 25.22
N ASN A 104 3.49 -2.96 25.27
CA ASN A 104 4.12 -1.99 26.17
C ASN A 104 4.14 -0.55 25.62
N GLY A 105 3.44 -0.26 24.52
CA GLY A 105 3.35 1.06 23.93
C GLY A 105 4.56 1.48 23.07
N ASN A 106 5.47 0.57 22.76
CA ASN A 106 6.59 0.87 21.86
C ASN A 106 6.08 0.97 20.41
N ALA A 107 6.04 2.21 19.89
CA ALA A 107 5.55 2.50 18.55
C ALA A 107 6.29 1.71 17.45
N GLN A 108 7.63 1.60 17.52
CA GLN A 108 8.41 0.85 16.54
C GLN A 108 8.05 -0.64 16.58
N ALA A 109 7.87 -1.22 17.76
CA ALA A 109 7.47 -2.61 17.90
C ALA A 109 6.04 -2.85 17.35
N CYS A 110 5.12 -1.89 17.51
CA CYS A 110 3.81 -1.94 16.86
C CYS A 110 3.91 -1.87 15.34
N GLN A 111 4.78 -1.02 14.80
CA GLN A 111 5.02 -0.96 13.36
C GLN A 111 5.63 -2.26 12.83
N HIS A 112 6.54 -2.87 13.60
CA HIS A 112 7.13 -4.17 13.27
C HIS A 112 6.05 -5.27 13.26
N LEU A 113 5.17 -5.31 14.26
CA LEU A 113 4.07 -6.27 14.32
C LEU A 113 3.11 -6.10 13.13
N ALA A 114 2.77 -4.86 12.77
CA ALA A 114 1.98 -4.54 11.59
C ALA A 114 2.66 -5.05 10.31
N ASN A 115 3.96 -4.83 10.14
CA ASN A 115 4.73 -5.32 9.00
C ASN A 115 4.70 -6.85 8.89
N ILE A 116 4.84 -7.56 10.01
CA ILE A 116 4.70 -9.02 10.05
C ILE A 116 3.30 -9.45 9.60
N CYS A 117 2.24 -8.77 10.05
CA CYS A 117 0.87 -9.05 9.59
C CYS A 117 0.72 -8.89 8.06
N VAL A 118 1.31 -7.84 7.48
CA VAL A 118 1.30 -7.65 6.01
C VAL A 118 2.02 -8.79 5.29
N LEU A 119 3.17 -9.23 5.80
CA LEU A 119 3.93 -10.36 5.23
C LEU A 119 3.16 -11.68 5.26
N GLN A 120 2.17 -11.81 6.15
CA GLN A 120 1.26 -12.96 6.23
C GLN A 120 -0.03 -12.76 5.42
N ASN A 121 -0.05 -11.82 4.47
CA ASN A 121 -1.22 -11.51 3.65
C ASN A 121 -2.48 -11.23 4.48
N TYR A 122 -2.33 -10.54 5.62
CA TYR A 122 -3.45 -10.19 6.49
C TYR A 122 -4.30 -11.39 6.94
N ARG A 123 -3.71 -12.59 7.05
CA ARG A 123 -4.42 -13.80 7.48
C ARG A 123 -4.99 -13.60 8.89
N THR A 124 -6.31 -13.59 9.02
CA THR A 124 -7.04 -13.49 10.30
C THR A 124 -7.59 -14.83 10.81
N GLN A 125 -7.48 -15.89 10.01
CA GLN A 125 -7.88 -17.24 10.42
C GLN A 125 -6.75 -17.92 11.17
N THR A 126 -7.04 -18.40 12.39
CA THR A 126 -6.10 -18.96 13.38
C THR A 126 -5.14 -17.91 13.96
N ALA A 127 -4.51 -18.19 15.11
CA ALA A 127 -3.71 -17.19 15.83
C ALA A 127 -2.52 -16.68 14.96
N SER A 128 -2.54 -15.40 14.60
CA SER A 128 -1.63 -14.74 13.66
C SER A 128 -1.21 -13.34 14.14
N ALA A 129 -0.20 -12.73 13.50
CA ALA A 129 0.21 -11.35 13.84
C ALA A 129 -0.93 -10.33 13.66
N CYS A 130 -1.83 -10.57 12.69
CA CYS A 130 -2.97 -9.71 12.42
C CYS A 130 -4.02 -9.78 13.53
N THR A 131 -4.29 -11.00 14.03
CA THR A 131 -5.22 -11.16 15.16
C THR A 131 -4.73 -10.47 16.44
N GLU A 132 -3.41 -10.32 16.62
CA GLU A 132 -2.85 -9.57 17.75
C GLU A 132 -2.83 -8.05 17.50
N PHE A 133 -2.64 -7.61 16.25
CA PHE A 133 -2.67 -6.19 15.88
C PHE A 133 -4.10 -5.60 15.94
N ASP A 134 -5.12 -6.33 15.46
CA ASP A 134 -6.51 -5.87 15.44
C ASP A 134 -7.12 -5.70 16.84
N LYS A 135 -6.64 -6.46 17.84
CA LYS A 135 -7.03 -6.26 19.25
C LYS A 135 -6.61 -4.90 19.80
N ILE A 136 -5.62 -4.26 19.18
CA ILE A 136 -4.97 -3.03 19.65
C ILE A 136 -5.41 -1.82 18.82
N ALA A 137 -5.78 -2.02 17.54
CA ALA A 137 -6.08 -0.94 16.61
C ALA A 137 -7.59 -0.64 16.47
N ASN A 138 -8.13 0.28 17.27
CA ASN A 138 -9.42 0.90 16.99
C ASN A 138 -9.39 2.42 17.17
N SER A 139 -9.36 3.15 16.05
CA SER A 139 -10.32 4.23 15.72
C SER A 139 -10.04 4.74 14.30
N MET A 140 -11.09 4.87 13.47
CA MET A 140 -11.01 5.49 12.15
C MET A 140 -11.99 6.66 12.08
N VAL A 141 -11.49 7.84 11.72
CA VAL A 141 -12.25 9.08 11.59
C VAL A 141 -12.47 9.37 10.11
N TYR A 142 -13.73 9.48 9.68
CA TYR A 142 -14.11 9.95 8.34
C TYR A 142 -14.11 11.49 8.29
N LYS A 143 -13.57 12.09 7.22
CA LYS A 143 -13.71 13.54 6.93
C LYS A 143 -14.16 13.77 5.48
N ARG A 144 -14.98 14.83 5.30
CA ARG A 144 -15.52 15.33 4.02
C ARG A 144 -14.48 16.18 3.29
N PHE A 145 -14.48 16.06 1.97
CA PHE A 145 -13.66 16.83 1.05
C PHE A 145 -14.56 17.77 0.25
N ASP A 146 -14.09 18.99 0.05
CA ASP A 146 -14.84 20.04 -0.63
C ASP A 146 -13.92 20.80 -1.58
N ILE A 147 -14.47 21.11 -2.74
CA ILE A 147 -13.78 21.59 -3.93
C ILE A 147 -13.76 23.10 -3.94
N ASN A 148 -12.55 23.65 -4.00
CA ASN A 148 -12.18 24.71 -4.94
C ASN A 148 -10.64 24.75 -5.02
N HIS A 149 -10.14 24.68 -6.26
CA HIS A 149 -8.94 23.99 -6.72
C HIS A 149 -7.58 24.68 -6.46
N PRO A 150 -6.58 23.87 -6.03
CA PRO A 150 -5.30 23.74 -6.76
C PRO A 150 -4.83 22.28 -7.01
N ASN A 151 -5.73 21.29 -6.91
CA ASN A 151 -5.41 19.85 -6.94
C ASN A 151 -5.43 19.24 -8.37
N SER A 152 -4.68 19.78 -9.33
CA SER A 152 -4.61 19.25 -10.71
C SER A 152 -3.80 17.96 -10.85
N PHE A 153 -3.12 17.54 -9.78
CA PHE A 153 -2.29 16.33 -9.73
C PHE A 153 -2.80 15.38 -8.65
N LEU A 154 -2.73 14.08 -8.95
CA LEU A 154 -2.95 13.02 -7.97
C LEU A 154 -1.66 12.84 -7.15
N GLU A 155 -1.52 13.60 -6.07
CA GLU A 155 -0.36 13.51 -5.18
C GLU A 155 -0.56 12.37 -4.17
N ILE A 156 0.11 11.23 -4.40
CA ILE A 156 0.14 10.10 -3.46
C ILE A 156 1.48 10.11 -2.73
N ILE A 157 1.41 10.15 -1.40
CA ILE A 157 2.53 10.13 -0.47
C ILE A 157 2.58 8.75 0.21
N LEU A 158 3.76 8.16 0.20
CA LEU A 158 4.09 6.90 0.85
C LEU A 158 4.81 7.21 2.16
N ILE A 159 4.29 6.73 3.26
CA ILE A 159 4.98 6.70 4.55
C ILE A 159 5.69 5.36 4.66
N GLN A 160 7.02 5.37 4.72
CA GLN A 160 7.85 4.18 4.56
C GLN A 160 8.37 3.64 5.89
N TYR A 161 8.33 2.32 6.05
CA TYR A 161 8.86 1.61 7.21
C TYR A 161 9.77 0.47 6.77
N ALA A 162 10.86 0.28 7.51
CA ALA A 162 11.72 -0.89 7.39
C ALA A 162 11.06 -2.12 8.00
N LEU A 163 11.57 -3.30 7.66
CA LEU A 163 11.05 -4.59 8.13
C LEU A 163 10.99 -4.72 9.67
N ASN A 164 11.90 -4.07 10.40
CA ASN A 164 11.93 -4.01 11.86
C ASN A 164 11.02 -2.93 12.48
N GLY A 165 10.17 -2.29 11.68
CA GLY A 165 9.25 -1.22 12.12
C GLY A 165 9.87 0.18 12.19
N THR A 166 11.16 0.37 11.88
CA THR A 166 11.78 1.70 11.86
C THR A 166 11.15 2.57 10.78
N PHE A 167 10.75 3.79 11.13
CA PHE A 167 10.28 4.78 10.15
C PHE A 167 11.45 5.25 9.27
N LEU A 168 11.29 5.14 7.94
CA LEU A 168 12.33 5.49 6.97
C LEU A 168 12.14 6.89 6.38
N GLY A 169 10.90 7.39 6.33
CA GLY A 169 10.60 8.69 5.75
C GLY A 169 9.31 8.72 4.93
N MET A 170 9.07 9.87 4.30
CA MET A 170 7.96 10.07 3.38
C MET A 170 8.51 10.22 1.96
N LYS A 171 7.84 9.60 0.98
CA LYS A 171 8.24 9.65 -0.43
C LYS A 171 7.02 9.80 -1.33
N THR A 172 7.15 10.51 -2.45
CA THR A 172 6.03 10.58 -3.41
C THR A 172 5.97 9.32 -4.27
N LEU A 173 4.78 8.98 -4.79
CA LEU A 173 4.60 7.80 -5.64
C LEU A 173 5.49 7.85 -6.89
N SER A 174 5.62 9.02 -7.52
CA SER A 174 6.47 9.25 -8.70
C SER A 174 7.96 9.01 -8.42
N GLU A 175 8.40 9.16 -7.18
CA GLU A 175 9.79 8.91 -6.79
C GLU A 175 10.00 7.49 -6.24
N SER A 176 8.93 6.78 -5.92
CA SER A 176 8.94 5.45 -5.29
C SER A 176 9.18 4.33 -6.30
N ASN A 177 9.59 3.16 -5.79
CA ASN A 177 9.75 1.96 -6.61
C ASN A 177 8.40 1.28 -6.96
N LEU A 178 7.27 1.75 -6.39
CA LEU A 178 5.96 1.19 -6.73
C LEU A 178 5.55 1.49 -8.18
N ASN A 179 6.11 2.54 -8.78
CA ASN A 179 5.90 2.93 -10.18
C ASN A 179 7.12 2.56 -11.05
N ILE A 180 7.59 1.32 -10.94
CA ILE A 180 8.86 0.89 -11.54
C ILE A 180 8.89 0.95 -13.08
N CYS A 181 7.73 0.80 -13.73
CA CYS A 181 7.65 0.82 -15.18
C CYS A 181 7.63 2.23 -15.79
N SER A 182 7.51 3.27 -14.97
CA SER A 182 7.51 4.64 -15.48
C SER A 182 8.93 5.14 -15.66
N GLN A 183 9.30 5.42 -16.91
CA GLN A 183 10.60 5.99 -17.24
C GLN A 183 10.72 7.48 -16.84
N GLN A 184 9.61 8.13 -16.47
CA GLN A 184 9.59 9.54 -16.08
C GLN A 184 9.00 9.69 -14.68
N LYS A 185 9.73 10.35 -13.77
CA LYS A 185 9.25 10.72 -12.42
C LYS A 185 8.27 11.90 -12.46
N ASN A 186 7.43 11.95 -13.48
CA ASN A 186 6.45 13.01 -13.63
C ASN A 186 5.30 12.79 -12.64
N LYS A 187 4.66 13.90 -12.25
CA LYS A 187 3.45 13.85 -11.42
C LYS A 187 2.30 13.29 -12.25
N PHE A 188 1.45 12.48 -11.62
CA PHE A 188 0.26 11.97 -12.26
C PHE A 188 -0.82 13.04 -12.33
N HIS A 189 -1.32 13.30 -13.52
CA HIS A 189 -2.43 14.22 -13.73
C HIS A 189 -3.74 13.56 -13.28
N PHE A 190 -4.54 14.32 -12.56
CA PHE A 190 -5.87 13.87 -12.17
C PHE A 190 -6.75 13.70 -13.41
N GLY A 191 -7.48 12.58 -13.50
CA GLY A 191 -8.38 12.25 -14.61
C GLY A 191 -7.70 11.59 -15.82
N THR A 192 -6.38 11.41 -15.80
CA THR A 192 -5.64 10.75 -16.88
C THR A 192 -5.46 9.27 -16.58
N PHE A 193 -5.87 8.38 -17.50
CA PHE A 193 -5.63 6.95 -17.38
C PHE A 193 -4.14 6.67 -17.63
N TYR A 194 -3.53 5.92 -16.71
CA TYR A 194 -2.15 5.45 -16.86
C TYR A 194 -2.17 3.94 -16.85
N GLU A 195 -1.59 3.31 -17.87
CA GLU A 195 -1.37 1.88 -17.91
C GLU A 195 0.04 1.62 -18.43
N MET A 196 0.83 0.92 -17.61
CA MET A 196 2.22 0.63 -17.89
C MET A 196 2.50 -0.82 -17.59
N GLN A 197 3.21 -1.47 -18.50
CA GLN A 197 3.68 -2.84 -18.34
C GLN A 197 5.14 -2.89 -18.78
N CYS A 198 5.99 -3.56 -18.00
CA CYS A 198 7.40 -3.66 -18.30
C CYS A 198 7.98 -4.99 -17.85
N PHE A 199 9.02 -5.44 -18.56
CA PHE A 199 9.85 -6.56 -18.13
C PHE A 199 11.03 -6.04 -17.34
N ILE A 200 11.25 -6.60 -16.15
CA ILE A 200 12.38 -6.28 -15.29
C ILE A 200 13.12 -7.55 -14.90
N GLN A 201 14.45 -7.47 -14.87
CA GLN A 201 15.29 -8.56 -14.35
C GLN A 201 15.13 -8.67 -12.82
N LEU A 202 14.98 -9.89 -12.31
CA LEU A 202 14.79 -10.14 -10.88
C LEU A 202 15.91 -9.53 -10.03
N GLN A 203 17.16 -9.59 -10.49
CA GLN A 203 18.30 -8.99 -9.81
C GLN A 203 18.16 -7.46 -9.68
N HIS A 204 17.68 -6.79 -10.72
CA HIS A 204 17.46 -5.34 -10.70
C HIS A 204 16.33 -4.97 -9.72
N LEU A 205 15.26 -5.76 -9.68
CA LEU A 205 14.16 -5.58 -8.73
C LEU A 205 14.64 -5.70 -7.26
N LEU A 206 15.48 -6.68 -6.95
CA LEU A 206 16.07 -6.87 -5.62
C LEU A 206 16.98 -5.70 -5.25
N TYR A 207 17.81 -5.24 -6.18
CA TYR A 207 18.68 -4.07 -5.99
C TYR A 207 17.86 -2.83 -5.61
N LEU A 208 16.75 -2.57 -6.30
CA LEU A 208 15.88 -1.43 -6.00
C LEU A 208 15.23 -1.50 -4.61
N SER A 209 15.00 -2.70 -4.08
CA SER A 209 14.49 -2.90 -2.71
C SER A 209 15.55 -2.74 -1.62
N GLY A 210 16.84 -2.65 -1.98
CA GLY A 210 17.93 -2.64 -0.99
C GLY A 210 18.09 -3.95 -0.22
N GLY A 211 17.56 -5.06 -0.76
CA GLY A 211 17.64 -6.39 -0.17
C GLY A 211 16.69 -6.67 1.00
N GLN A 212 15.85 -5.71 1.41
CA GLN A 212 14.84 -5.89 2.46
C GLN A 212 13.48 -5.32 2.03
N PRO A 213 12.36 -5.88 2.52
CA PRO A 213 11.05 -5.32 2.24
C PRO A 213 10.86 -3.94 2.86
N ILE A 214 10.48 -2.99 2.02
CA ILE A 214 10.04 -1.65 2.41
C ILE A 214 8.52 -1.64 2.42
N PHE A 215 7.95 -1.28 3.57
CA PHE A 215 6.51 -1.21 3.78
C PHE A 215 6.02 0.22 3.61
N ASN A 216 4.85 0.39 2.99
CA ASN A 216 4.31 1.69 2.62
C ASN A 216 2.85 1.79 3.05
N ASP A 217 2.54 2.85 3.81
CA ASP A 217 1.18 3.35 3.99
C ASP A 217 0.95 4.47 2.99
N LEU A 218 -0.13 4.40 2.22
CA LEU A 218 -0.40 5.35 1.15
C LEU A 218 -1.40 6.40 1.61
N TYR A 219 -1.13 7.66 1.25
CA TYR A 219 -2.01 8.79 1.52
C TYR A 219 -2.17 9.63 0.27
N ILE A 220 -3.39 10.05 -0.02
CA ILE A 220 -3.65 11.11 -0.99
C ILE A 220 -3.50 12.45 -0.29
N ALA A 221 -2.65 13.31 -0.83
CA ALA A 221 -2.46 14.67 -0.36
C ALA A 221 -3.21 15.66 -1.25
N PHE A 222 -3.85 16.64 -0.62
CA PHE A 222 -4.67 17.63 -1.30
C PHE A 222 -4.73 18.91 -0.46
N LEU A 223 -4.91 20.05 -1.12
CA LEU A 223 -5.15 21.31 -0.45
C LEU A 223 -6.66 21.45 -0.17
N ASN A 224 -6.99 21.81 1.06
CA ASN A 224 -8.36 22.13 1.45
C ASN A 224 -8.74 23.57 1.04
N LYS A 225 -9.98 23.98 1.31
CA LYS A 225 -10.48 25.33 0.98
C LYS A 225 -9.69 26.48 1.61
N SER A 226 -9.06 26.24 2.76
CA SER A 226 -8.20 27.21 3.44
C SER A 226 -6.74 27.19 2.94
N GLY A 227 -6.42 26.43 1.88
CA GLY A 227 -5.07 26.29 1.35
C GLY A 227 -4.14 25.42 2.21
N GLN A 228 -4.68 24.72 3.21
CA GLN A 228 -3.90 23.83 4.08
C GLN A 228 -3.80 22.44 3.45
N LYS A 229 -2.59 21.86 3.49
CA LYS A 229 -2.34 20.49 3.02
C LYS A 229 -2.94 19.48 3.99
N GLN A 230 -3.85 18.68 3.48
CA GLN A 230 -4.47 17.56 4.18
C GLN A 230 -4.05 16.25 3.51
N MET A 231 -4.03 15.19 4.30
CA MET A 231 -3.75 13.84 3.83
C MET A 231 -4.89 12.93 4.22
N TYR A 232 -5.25 12.03 3.31
CA TYR A 232 -6.23 11.00 3.57
C TYR A 232 -5.68 9.64 3.20
N ALA A 233 -5.95 8.67 4.06
CA ALA A 233 -5.45 7.33 3.89
C ALA A 233 -6.06 6.62 2.69
N VAL A 234 -5.22 6.02 1.86
CA VAL A 234 -5.66 5.20 0.73
C VAL A 234 -5.74 3.76 1.19
N PRO A 235 -6.94 3.16 1.28
CA PRO A 235 -7.09 1.74 1.60
C PRO A 235 -6.48 0.86 0.51
N ILE A 236 -6.04 -0.33 0.91
CA ILE A 236 -5.34 -1.30 0.07
C ILE A 236 -6.16 -2.59 -0.04
N LEU A 237 -6.54 -2.92 -1.26
CA LEU A 237 -7.17 -4.19 -1.64
C LEU A 237 -6.06 -5.18 -2.03
N ASN A 238 -5.57 -5.96 -1.07
CA ASN A 238 -4.58 -6.99 -1.34
C ASN A 238 -5.26 -8.24 -1.92
N GLU A 239 -4.96 -8.57 -3.17
CA GLU A 239 -5.54 -9.70 -3.88
C GLU A 239 -5.07 -11.07 -3.38
N ASN A 240 -4.00 -11.12 -2.59
CA ASN A 240 -3.47 -12.35 -2.02
C ASN A 240 -4.17 -12.75 -0.71
N ILE A 241 -5.10 -11.93 -0.19
CA ILE A 241 -5.86 -12.27 1.01
C ILE A 241 -6.78 -13.45 0.71
N ARG A 242 -6.67 -14.49 1.53
CA ARG A 242 -7.55 -15.67 1.50
C ARG A 242 -8.38 -15.75 2.77
N LEU A 243 -9.65 -16.12 2.61
CA LEU A 243 -10.56 -16.45 3.70
C LEU A 243 -11.16 -17.83 3.38
N TYR A 244 -10.96 -18.80 4.26
CA TYR A 244 -11.40 -20.20 4.05
C TYR A 244 -10.86 -20.81 2.75
N GLY A 245 -9.63 -20.44 2.36
CA GLY A 245 -8.97 -20.93 1.16
C GLY A 245 -9.31 -20.17 -0.13
N GLU A 246 -10.31 -19.29 -0.13
CA GLU A 246 -10.71 -18.52 -1.31
C GLU A 246 -10.10 -17.12 -1.33
N PHE A 247 -9.71 -16.64 -2.52
CA PHE A 247 -9.23 -15.27 -2.72
C PHE A 247 -10.40 -14.26 -2.71
N VAL A 248 -10.83 -13.84 -1.53
CA VAL A 248 -11.99 -12.95 -1.33
C VAL A 248 -11.91 -11.65 -2.14
N ASN A 249 -10.71 -11.11 -2.32
CA ASN A 249 -10.47 -9.86 -3.05
C ASN A 249 -10.35 -10.06 -4.58
N ARG A 250 -10.47 -11.30 -5.08
CA ARG A 250 -10.46 -11.63 -6.52
C ARG A 250 -11.82 -12.08 -7.06
N LEU A 251 -12.82 -12.29 -6.18
CA LEU A 251 -14.11 -12.89 -6.56
C LEU A 251 -14.92 -12.09 -7.59
N THR A 252 -14.73 -10.77 -7.66
CA THR A 252 -15.47 -9.88 -8.57
C THR A 252 -14.52 -8.85 -9.21
N PRO A 253 -13.74 -9.24 -10.23
CA PRO A 253 -12.65 -8.40 -10.76
C PRO A 253 -13.13 -7.12 -11.44
N ASP A 254 -14.36 -7.12 -11.96
CA ASP A 254 -14.96 -6.03 -12.73
C ASP A 254 -15.86 -5.11 -11.89
N GLU A 255 -16.19 -5.50 -10.67
CA GLU A 255 -16.95 -4.66 -9.75
C GLU A 255 -16.06 -3.57 -9.15
N PHE A 256 -16.57 -2.35 -9.09
CA PHE A 256 -15.86 -1.22 -8.48
C PHE A 256 -15.95 -1.24 -6.93
N TYR A 257 -16.97 -1.89 -6.38
CA TYR A 257 -17.14 -2.08 -4.94
C TYR A 257 -17.81 -3.43 -4.68
N ASN A 258 -17.29 -4.15 -3.68
CA ASN A 258 -17.92 -5.37 -3.19
C ASN A 258 -17.87 -5.37 -1.66
N SER A 259 -19.02 -5.63 -1.02
CA SER A 259 -19.14 -5.64 0.45
C SER A 259 -18.32 -6.76 1.13
N LYS A 260 -17.84 -7.75 0.37
CA LYS A 260 -16.99 -8.85 0.86
C LYS A 260 -15.50 -8.52 0.82
N TRP A 261 -15.10 -7.39 0.24
CA TRP A 261 -13.70 -7.01 0.16
C TRP A 261 -13.12 -6.72 1.53
N ILE A 262 -11.90 -7.21 1.75
CA ILE A 262 -11.11 -6.90 2.93
C ILE A 262 -10.10 -5.83 2.54
N LEU A 263 -10.33 -4.62 3.04
CA LEU A 263 -9.44 -3.47 2.85
C LEU A 263 -8.42 -3.42 3.99
N THR A 264 -7.19 -3.13 3.62
CA THR A 264 -6.03 -3.09 4.51
C THR A 264 -5.33 -1.74 4.42
N ARG A 265 -4.31 -1.50 5.26
CA ARG A 265 -3.68 -0.17 5.35
C ARG A 265 -2.28 -0.09 4.73
N ARG A 266 -1.57 -1.21 4.66
CA ARG A 266 -0.14 -1.26 4.32
C ARG A 266 0.17 -2.30 3.25
N LEU A 267 1.09 -1.97 2.35
CA LEU A 267 1.66 -2.90 1.38
C LEU A 267 3.18 -2.92 1.49
N TYR A 268 3.83 -3.94 0.93
CA TYR A 268 5.28 -3.98 0.72
C TYR A 268 5.59 -4.04 -0.77
N PHE A 269 6.81 -3.66 -1.15
CA PHE A 269 7.24 -3.75 -2.55
C PHE A 269 7.75 -5.16 -2.88
N VAL A 270 8.90 -5.56 -2.33
CA VAL A 270 9.54 -6.86 -2.60
C VAL A 270 9.91 -7.51 -1.29
N ASP A 271 9.66 -8.80 -1.16
CA ASP A 271 10.08 -9.60 0.00
C ASP A 271 10.92 -10.80 -0.44
N SER A 272 12.20 -10.75 -0.11
CA SER A 272 13.18 -11.83 -0.31
C SER A 272 13.57 -12.52 1.00
N ILE A 273 13.05 -12.07 2.15
CA ILE A 273 13.52 -12.48 3.48
C ILE A 273 12.55 -13.46 4.11
N SER A 274 11.25 -13.20 4.03
CA SER A 274 10.27 -13.93 4.86
C SER A 274 10.22 -15.42 4.53
N LEU A 275 10.53 -15.80 3.29
CA LEU A 275 10.56 -17.18 2.82
C LEU A 275 11.98 -17.69 2.53
N GLY A 276 13.02 -16.90 2.86
CA GLY A 276 14.41 -17.32 2.77
C GLY A 276 14.79 -18.16 4.00
N THR A 277 15.39 -19.33 3.78
CA THR A 277 16.03 -20.09 4.85
C THR A 277 17.45 -19.54 5.07
N LEU A 278 17.91 -19.49 6.32
CA LEU A 278 19.24 -18.99 6.68
C LEU A 278 20.38 -19.87 6.10
N ASN A 279 20.06 -21.07 5.62
CA ASN A 279 21.02 -22.12 5.28
C ASN A 279 20.93 -22.61 3.82
N ASP A 280 19.93 -22.21 3.03
CA ASP A 280 19.90 -22.64 1.63
C ASP A 280 20.80 -21.75 0.77
N ALA A 281 21.48 -22.39 -0.17
CA ALA A 281 22.12 -21.70 -1.29
C ALA A 281 21.14 -20.68 -1.89
N GLN A 282 21.66 -19.49 -2.24
CA GLN A 282 20.89 -18.33 -2.74
C GLN A 282 19.83 -18.68 -3.81
N ASN A 283 19.98 -19.81 -4.51
CA ASN A 283 19.11 -20.33 -5.57
C ASN A 283 17.78 -20.99 -5.12
N LEU A 284 17.54 -21.22 -3.82
CA LEU A 284 16.28 -21.82 -3.31
C LEU A 284 15.34 -20.82 -2.62
N ALA A 285 15.78 -19.57 -2.42
CA ALA A 285 14.97 -18.53 -1.80
C ALA A 285 13.74 -18.19 -2.68
N ILE A 286 12.56 -18.14 -2.07
CA ILE A 286 11.34 -17.67 -2.74
C ILE A 286 11.22 -16.17 -2.55
N ILE A 287 11.16 -15.44 -3.66
CA ILE A 287 10.97 -13.99 -3.68
C ILE A 287 9.52 -13.69 -4.01
N ARG A 288 8.94 -12.77 -3.25
CA ARG A 288 7.60 -12.23 -3.49
C ARG A 288 7.73 -10.82 -4.04
N TYR A 289 7.06 -10.55 -5.15
CA TYR A 289 7.13 -9.25 -5.83
C TYR A 289 5.73 -8.81 -6.26
N PRO A 290 5.49 -7.51 -6.51
CA PRO A 290 4.19 -7.02 -6.90
C PRO A 290 4.05 -7.20 -8.42
N GLU A 291 3.32 -8.22 -8.84
CA GLU A 291 3.01 -8.48 -10.24
C GLU A 291 2.12 -7.36 -10.80
N LYS A 292 1.15 -6.89 -9.99
CA LYS A 292 0.20 -5.86 -10.40
C LYS A 292 -0.07 -4.86 -9.28
N ILE A 293 -0.03 -3.58 -9.62
CA ILE A 293 -0.49 -2.47 -8.79
C ILE A 293 -1.45 -1.62 -9.61
N ASP A 294 -2.66 -1.37 -9.10
CA ASP A 294 -3.69 -0.57 -9.77
C ASP A 294 -4.34 0.39 -8.77
N ILE A 295 -4.20 1.69 -9.00
CA ILE A 295 -4.81 2.73 -8.18
C ILE A 295 -6.14 3.11 -8.82
N ARG A 296 -7.24 2.77 -8.14
CA ARG A 296 -8.60 2.98 -8.63
C ARG A 296 -9.21 4.21 -8.00
N VAL A 297 -9.66 5.14 -8.84
CA VAL A 297 -10.29 6.40 -8.43
C VAL A 297 -11.75 6.41 -8.89
N GLN A 298 -12.70 6.58 -7.97
CA GLN A 298 -14.10 6.78 -8.35
C GLN A 298 -14.41 8.27 -8.45
N ILE A 299 -14.97 8.69 -9.58
CA ILE A 299 -15.46 10.06 -9.74
C ILE A 299 -16.96 10.08 -9.39
N GLN A 300 -17.37 11.06 -8.59
CA GLN A 300 -18.77 11.25 -8.18
C GLN A 300 -19.51 12.09 -9.23
N SER A 301 -20.45 11.48 -9.96
CA SER A 301 -21.18 12.13 -11.04
C SER A 301 -22.07 13.31 -10.60
N GLN A 302 -22.51 13.36 -9.33
CA GLN A 302 -23.45 14.39 -8.85
C GLN A 302 -22.79 15.63 -8.25
N LYS A 303 -21.46 15.61 -8.06
CA LYS A 303 -20.74 16.73 -7.46
C LYS A 303 -19.52 17.02 -8.33
N ASN A 304 -19.60 18.06 -9.17
CA ASN A 304 -18.56 18.45 -10.14
C ASN A 304 -17.14 18.29 -9.58
N GLY A 305 -16.36 17.34 -10.12
CA GLY A 305 -14.95 17.13 -9.79
C GLY A 305 -14.65 16.40 -8.47
N HIS A 306 -15.66 15.88 -7.76
CA HIS A 306 -15.42 15.16 -6.49
C HIS A 306 -15.06 13.71 -6.77
N ILE A 307 -14.15 13.17 -5.97
CA ILE A 307 -13.82 11.75 -5.98
C ILE A 307 -14.21 11.08 -4.67
N MET A 308 -14.60 9.82 -4.74
CA MET A 308 -14.47 8.96 -3.58
C MET A 308 -12.97 8.75 -3.32
N PRO A 309 -12.55 8.61 -2.05
CA PRO A 309 -11.18 8.27 -1.77
C PRO A 309 -10.75 7.06 -2.58
N PRO A 310 -9.60 7.13 -3.27
CA PRO A 310 -9.14 6.03 -4.09
C PRO A 310 -8.79 4.83 -3.22
N TYR A 311 -8.65 3.67 -3.85
CA TYR A 311 -8.05 2.50 -3.22
C TYR A 311 -6.96 1.93 -4.11
N VAL A 312 -5.96 1.29 -3.50
CA VAL A 312 -4.87 0.63 -4.23
C VAL A 312 -5.14 -0.86 -4.24
N ARG A 313 -5.22 -1.45 -5.42
CA ARG A 313 -5.28 -2.88 -5.62
C ARG A 313 -3.86 -3.39 -5.88
N ILE A 314 -3.44 -4.41 -5.13
CA ILE A 314 -2.11 -5.00 -5.26
C ILE A 314 -2.20 -6.52 -5.34
N ARG A 315 -1.44 -7.11 -6.26
CA ARG A 315 -1.23 -8.55 -6.37
C ARG A 315 0.26 -8.84 -6.34
N HIS A 316 0.64 -9.69 -5.39
CA HIS A 316 1.97 -10.28 -5.33
C HIS A 316 1.96 -11.64 -6.02
N ALA A 317 3.08 -11.95 -6.67
CA ALA A 317 3.39 -13.27 -7.18
C ALA A 317 4.68 -13.78 -6.54
N GLU A 318 4.87 -15.09 -6.54
CA GLU A 318 6.07 -15.72 -6.02
C GLU A 318 6.95 -16.29 -7.13
N ILE A 319 8.26 -16.21 -6.94
CA ILE A 319 9.24 -16.72 -7.88
C ILE A 319 10.44 -17.27 -7.14
N GLN A 320 10.96 -18.40 -7.60
CA GLN A 320 12.23 -18.90 -7.11
C GLN A 320 13.36 -17.97 -7.55
N HIS A 321 14.33 -17.75 -6.68
CA HIS A 321 15.48 -16.89 -6.96
C HIS A 321 16.24 -17.39 -8.20
N ASN A 322 16.16 -16.59 -9.25
CA ASN A 322 16.94 -16.75 -10.46
C ASN A 322 17.31 -15.35 -10.99
N PRO A 323 18.58 -14.93 -10.90
CA PRO A 323 19.00 -13.54 -11.17
C PRO A 323 18.74 -13.09 -12.61
N GLU A 324 18.79 -14.00 -13.57
CA GLU A 324 18.61 -13.71 -15.01
C GLU A 324 17.15 -13.72 -15.45
N LYS A 325 16.23 -14.17 -14.58
CA LYS A 325 14.82 -14.29 -14.93
C LYS A 325 14.18 -12.90 -15.08
N GLN A 326 13.55 -12.68 -16.22
CA GLN A 326 12.70 -11.51 -16.45
C GLN A 326 11.29 -11.78 -15.94
N ILE A 327 10.73 -10.78 -15.26
CA ILE A 327 9.36 -10.79 -14.74
C ILE A 327 8.57 -9.64 -15.33
N LEU A 328 7.29 -9.87 -15.59
CA LEU A 328 6.36 -8.84 -16.02
C LEU A 328 5.78 -8.15 -14.79
N VAL A 329 5.84 -6.82 -14.77
CA VAL A 329 5.21 -6.00 -13.73
C VAL A 329 4.23 -5.03 -14.39
N GLN A 330 3.06 -4.87 -13.78
CA GLN A 330 1.98 -4.01 -14.25
C GLN A 330 1.69 -2.91 -13.23
N PHE A 331 1.61 -1.67 -13.71
CA PHE A 331 1.19 -0.52 -12.93
C PHE A 331 0.10 0.24 -13.66
N ALA A 332 -0.99 0.56 -12.97
CA ALA A 332 -2.07 1.36 -13.54
C ALA A 332 -2.65 2.38 -12.56
N ILE A 333 -3.21 3.46 -13.11
CA ILE A 333 -4.10 4.39 -12.43
C ILE A 333 -5.36 4.49 -13.29
N THR A 334 -6.47 4.00 -12.74
CA THR A 334 -7.72 3.87 -13.47
C THR A 334 -8.82 4.69 -12.82
N TYR A 335 -9.66 5.31 -13.65
CA TYR A 335 -10.79 6.13 -13.22
C TYR A 335 -12.09 5.44 -13.59
N HIS A 336 -13.01 5.39 -12.63
CA HIS A 336 -14.34 4.86 -12.85
C HIS A 336 -15.38 5.95 -12.62
N MET A 337 -16.21 6.15 -13.65
CA MET A 337 -17.41 6.99 -13.59
C MET A 337 -18.63 6.09 -13.67
N ASN A 338 -19.69 6.43 -12.93
CA ASN A 338 -20.96 5.76 -13.13
C ASN A 338 -21.46 6.09 -14.55
N LYS A 339 -21.38 5.10 -15.44
CA LYS A 339 -21.54 5.22 -16.90
C LYS A 339 -22.86 5.87 -17.31
N SER A 340 -23.91 5.68 -16.50
CA SER A 340 -25.28 6.05 -16.87
C SER A 340 -25.44 7.53 -17.28
N HIS A 341 -24.87 8.48 -16.54
CA HIS A 341 -25.08 9.90 -16.87
C HIS A 341 -24.15 10.43 -17.95
N PHE A 342 -22.89 9.96 -18.01
CA PHE A 342 -21.92 10.47 -18.97
C PHE A 342 -22.28 10.07 -20.41
N PHE A 343 -22.66 8.82 -20.63
CA PHE A 343 -23.13 8.38 -21.95
C PHE A 343 -24.42 9.07 -22.36
N GLN A 344 -25.35 9.33 -21.42
CA GLN A 344 -26.54 10.14 -21.69
C GLN A 344 -26.20 11.55 -22.18
N TYR A 345 -25.23 12.23 -21.57
CA TYR A 345 -24.82 13.57 -22.04
C TYR A 345 -24.17 13.54 -23.42
N ILE A 346 -23.29 12.56 -23.67
CA ILE A 346 -22.69 12.38 -25.00
C ILE A 346 -23.79 12.08 -26.03
N GLU A 347 -24.74 11.22 -25.71
CA GLU A 347 -25.85 10.87 -26.59
C GLU A 347 -26.73 12.09 -26.91
N ILE A 348 -27.04 12.92 -25.91
CA ILE A 348 -27.78 14.18 -26.10
C ILE A 348 -26.99 15.15 -27.01
N VAL A 349 -25.68 15.30 -26.78
CA VAL A 349 -24.84 16.19 -27.58
C VAL A 349 -24.70 15.68 -29.01
N LEU A 350 -24.45 14.38 -29.20
CA LEU A 350 -24.38 13.76 -30.52
C LEU A 350 -25.70 13.89 -31.27
N PHE A 351 -26.83 13.69 -30.59
CA PHE A 351 -28.15 13.90 -31.17
C PHE A 351 -28.35 15.36 -31.61
N ALA A 352 -28.01 16.33 -30.76
CA ALA A 352 -28.11 17.74 -31.08
C ALA A 352 -27.21 18.13 -32.28
N LEU A 353 -25.97 17.62 -32.31
CA LEU A 353 -25.04 17.85 -33.42
C LEU A 353 -25.51 17.20 -34.72
N ALA A 354 -26.07 15.99 -34.67
CA ALA A 354 -26.63 15.31 -35.85
C ALA A 354 -27.83 16.08 -36.44
N VAL A 355 -28.72 16.62 -35.60
CA VAL A 355 -29.83 17.46 -36.06
C VAL A 355 -29.32 18.76 -36.69
N LEU A 356 -28.32 19.41 -36.08
CA LEU A 356 -27.72 20.63 -36.64
C LEU A 356 -26.99 20.36 -37.97
N SER A 357 -26.26 19.24 -38.07
CA SER A 357 -25.62 18.77 -39.30
C SER A 357 -26.64 18.62 -40.42
N PHE A 358 -27.74 17.89 -40.16
CA PHE A 358 -28.80 17.68 -41.13
C PHE A 358 -29.48 18.97 -41.59
N ILE A 359 -29.76 19.90 -40.67
CA ILE A 359 -30.33 21.21 -41.03
C ILE A 359 -29.36 21.96 -41.94
N PHE A 360 -28.06 21.94 -41.63
CA PHE A 360 -27.05 22.60 -42.44
C PHE A 360 -26.92 21.96 -43.83
N ALA A 361 -26.92 20.62 -43.92
CA ALA A 361 -26.94 19.88 -45.18
C ALA A 361 -28.19 20.22 -46.01
N ALA A 362 -29.37 20.33 -45.37
CA ALA A 362 -30.63 20.71 -46.00
C ALA A 362 -30.59 22.14 -46.57
N ILE A 363 -30.02 23.09 -45.84
CA ILE A 363 -29.84 24.46 -46.32
C ILE A 363 -28.89 24.48 -47.53
N ARG A 364 -27.78 23.71 -47.50
CA ARG A 364 -26.86 23.59 -48.65
C ARG A 364 -27.53 22.95 -49.87
N ALA A 365 -28.27 21.86 -49.67
CA ALA A 365 -29.00 21.17 -50.73
C ALA A 365 -30.09 22.05 -51.36
N TYR A 366 -30.87 22.75 -50.54
CA TYR A 366 -31.89 23.68 -51.01
C TYR A 366 -31.29 24.86 -51.78
N SER A 367 -30.21 25.46 -51.25
CA SER A 367 -29.50 26.56 -51.90
C SER A 367 -28.91 26.14 -53.25
N TRP A 368 -28.35 24.93 -53.33
CA TRP A 368 -27.88 24.35 -54.59
C TRP A 368 -29.03 24.15 -55.58
N GLY A 369 -30.15 23.54 -55.15
CA GLY A 369 -31.31 23.31 -55.99
C GLY A 369 -31.89 24.61 -56.57
N LYS A 370 -31.97 25.67 -55.76
CA LYS A 370 -32.38 27.01 -56.23
C LYS A 370 -31.42 27.60 -57.25
N ARG A 371 -30.09 27.50 -57.03
CA ARG A 371 -29.08 27.98 -58.01
C ARG A 371 -29.10 27.18 -59.31
N SER A 372 -29.46 25.89 -59.24
CA SER A 372 -29.63 25.02 -60.41
C SER A 372 -30.99 25.17 -61.10
N GLY A 373 -31.81 26.17 -60.72
CA GLY A 373 -33.08 26.48 -61.38
C GLY A 373 -34.21 25.50 -61.07
N LYS A 374 -34.10 24.68 -60.01
CA LYS A 374 -35.14 23.71 -59.64
C LYS A 374 -36.29 24.43 -58.94
N MET A 375 -37.50 24.25 -59.49
CA MET A 375 -38.75 24.82 -58.94
C MET A 375 -39.33 23.95 -57.81
N ILE A 376 -39.02 22.66 -57.79
CA ILE A 376 -39.52 21.66 -56.83
C ILE A 376 -38.33 20.79 -56.38
N ILE A 377 -38.38 20.28 -55.14
CA ILE A 377 -37.41 19.30 -54.63
C ILE A 377 -37.53 18.02 -55.46
N ASP A 378 -36.49 17.71 -56.22
CA ASP A 378 -36.41 16.53 -57.07
C ASP A 378 -35.42 15.49 -56.50
N GLY A 379 -35.37 14.30 -57.11
CA GLY A 379 -34.46 13.23 -56.70
C GLY A 379 -32.97 13.66 -56.69
N ALA A 380 -32.58 14.57 -57.59
CA ALA A 380 -31.21 15.10 -57.61
C ALA A 380 -30.90 15.98 -56.38
N THR A 381 -31.88 16.77 -55.91
CA THR A 381 -31.77 17.56 -54.69
C THR A 381 -31.66 16.67 -53.45
N LEU A 382 -32.37 15.53 -53.42
CA LEU A 382 -32.27 14.53 -52.35
C LEU A 382 -30.90 13.83 -52.33
N ILE A 383 -30.35 13.48 -53.51
CA ILE A 383 -28.99 12.93 -53.59
C ILE A 383 -27.97 13.95 -53.08
N LYS A 384 -28.13 15.24 -53.41
CA LYS A 384 -27.24 16.30 -52.91
C LYS A 384 -27.33 16.50 -51.41
N LEU A 385 -28.51 16.34 -50.81
CA LEU A 385 -28.68 16.33 -49.35
C LEU A 385 -27.82 15.25 -48.70
N ILE A 386 -27.90 14.01 -49.20
CA ILE A 386 -27.13 12.88 -48.67
C ILE A 386 -25.63 13.13 -48.82
N LEU A 387 -25.19 13.63 -49.98
CA LEU A 387 -23.78 13.93 -50.23
C LEU A 387 -23.25 15.03 -49.31
N PHE A 388 -24.03 16.10 -49.08
CA PHE A 388 -23.63 17.16 -48.15
C PHE A 388 -23.61 16.67 -46.70
N GLU A 389 -24.53 15.79 -46.30
CA GLU A 389 -24.49 15.18 -44.97
C GLU A 389 -23.23 14.32 -44.78
N CYS A 390 -22.87 13.50 -45.77
CA CYS A 390 -21.63 12.72 -45.73
C CYS A 390 -20.38 13.59 -45.71
N GLU A 391 -20.38 14.74 -46.40
CA GLU A 391 -19.29 15.72 -46.37
C GLU A 391 -19.15 16.34 -44.97
N ILE A 392 -20.25 16.78 -44.35
CA ILE A 392 -20.24 17.41 -43.02
C ILE A 392 -19.86 16.43 -41.91
N LEU A 393 -20.23 15.15 -42.02
CA LEU A 393 -19.84 14.12 -41.05
C LEU A 393 -18.39 13.64 -41.22
N SER A 394 -17.76 13.93 -42.36
CA SER A 394 -16.38 13.52 -42.66
C SER A 394 -15.34 14.56 -42.26
N ASP A 395 -15.73 15.83 -42.13
CA ASP A 395 -14.92 16.92 -41.57
C ASP A 395 -15.01 16.92 -40.03
#